data_AF-A0A562I4F3-F1
#
_entry.id   AF-A0A562I4F3-F1
#
_cell.length_a   1.000
_cell.length_b   1.000
_cell.length_c   1.000
_cell.angle_alpha   90.00
_cell.angle_beta   90.00
_cell.angle_gamma   90.00
#
_symmetry.space_group_name_H-M   'P 1'
#
loop_
_entity.id
_entity.type
_entity.pdbx_description
1 polymer ?
#
loop_
_entity_poly.entity_id
_entity_poly.type
_entity_poly.pdbx_seq_one_letter_code
_entity_poly.pdbx_strand_id
1 'polypeptide(L)'
;MWRNVAPRVAQLSPLERVRLRRIAVRYALHGWEVTPGACLARSRFVCGRAGCPTVGCHPALEEWQQGASADPARVATWWRSRPHGVLLPTGRAFDVLEVSAHLGRQALDTVRTHPAGEGCAGRSW
;
A
#
# COMPACT_ATOMS: atom_id res chain seq x y z
N MET A 1 -23.37 24.56 12.64
CA MET A 1 -22.91 24.71 11.24
C MET A 1 -21.53 24.07 11.09
N TRP A 2 -21.45 22.75 10.87
CA TRP A 2 -20.17 22.08 10.65
C TRP A 2 -19.78 22.21 9.18
N ARG A 3 -18.81 23.07 8.89
CA ARG A 3 -18.18 23.11 7.56
C ARG A 3 -17.40 21.82 7.41
N ASN A 4 -17.76 21.02 6.41
CA ASN A 4 -16.96 19.89 5.94
C ASN A 4 -15.64 20.41 5.36
N VAL A 5 -14.72 20.81 6.22
CA VAL A 5 -13.34 21.08 5.82
C VAL A 5 -12.69 19.70 5.70
N ALA A 6 -12.89 19.07 4.54
CA ALA A 6 -12.07 17.93 4.16
C ALA A 6 -10.61 18.39 4.36
N PRO A 7 -9.85 17.76 5.27
CA PRO A 7 -8.50 18.21 5.56
C PRO A 7 -7.72 18.20 4.24
N ARG A 8 -6.96 19.27 3.99
CA ARG A 8 -6.09 19.33 2.81
C ARG A 8 -5.10 18.17 2.91
N VAL A 9 -5.42 17.10 2.19
CA VAL A 9 -4.51 16.00 1.87
C VAL A 9 -3.24 16.63 1.34
N ALA A 10 -2.08 16.04 1.66
CA ALA A 10 -0.78 16.46 1.20
C ALA A 10 -0.89 16.88 -0.27
N GLN A 11 -0.46 18.10 -0.58
CA GLN A 11 -0.55 18.65 -1.92
C GLN A 11 0.48 17.96 -2.80
N LEU A 12 0.14 16.75 -3.24
CA LEU A 12 0.92 16.04 -4.23
C LEU A 12 0.81 16.78 -5.56
N SER A 13 1.89 16.84 -6.31
CA SER A 13 1.90 17.25 -7.70
C SER A 13 1.04 16.32 -8.56
N PRO A 14 0.56 16.77 -9.73
CA PRO A 14 -0.11 15.89 -10.69
C PRO A 14 0.71 14.65 -11.06
N LEU A 15 2.04 14.79 -11.17
CA LEU A 15 2.93 13.68 -11.50
C LEU A 15 3.00 12.63 -10.39
N GLU A 16 3.04 13.05 -9.12
CA GLU A 16 3.02 12.13 -7.97
C GLU A 16 1.71 11.35 -7.90
N ARG A 17 0.56 11.99 -8.20
CA ARG A 17 -0.73 11.29 -8.29
C ARG A 17 -0.73 10.21 -9.37
N VAL A 18 -0.23 10.56 -10.55
CA VAL A 18 -0.08 9.59 -11.67
C VAL A 18 0.87 8.47 -11.28
N ARG A 19 1.98 8.78 -10.59
CA ARG A 19 2.94 7.79 -10.12
C ARG A 19 2.33 6.81 -9.11
N LEU A 20 1.58 7.28 -8.12
CA LEU A 20 0.89 6.42 -7.14
C LEU A 20 -0.07 5.44 -7.84
N ARG A 21 -0.89 5.95 -8.76
CA ARG A 21 -1.78 5.09 -9.56
C ARG A 21 -1.01 4.05 -10.37
N ARG A 22 0.07 4.45 -11.05
CA ARG A 22 0.90 3.55 -11.85
C ARG A 22 1.55 2.46 -11.00
N ILE A 23 2.06 2.80 -9.81
CA ILE A 23 2.68 1.86 -8.88
C ILE A 23 1.64 0.85 -8.37
N ALA A 24 0.47 1.32 -7.93
CA ALA A 24 -0.62 0.45 -7.50
C ALA A 24 -1.03 -0.55 -8.61
N VAL A 25 -1.22 -0.06 -9.83
CA VAL A 25 -1.52 -0.91 -10.99
C VAL A 25 -0.39 -1.90 -11.30
N ARG A 26 0.88 -1.50 -11.14
CA ARG A 26 2.02 -2.41 -11.34
C ARG A 26 2.02 -3.56 -10.33
N TYR A 27 1.70 -3.31 -9.06
CA TYR A 27 1.59 -4.38 -8.07
C TYR A 27 0.42 -5.32 -8.39
N ALA A 28 -0.72 -4.77 -8.79
CA ALA A 28 -1.86 -5.57 -9.24
C ALA A 28 -1.51 -6.47 -10.44
N LEU A 29 -0.82 -5.92 -11.46
CA LEU A 29 -0.31 -6.68 -12.61
C LEU A 29 0.72 -7.75 -12.24
N HIS A 30 1.39 -7.61 -11.09
CA HIS A 30 2.30 -8.62 -10.55
C HIS A 30 1.55 -9.74 -9.79
N GLY A 31 0.21 -9.68 -9.72
CA GLY A 31 -0.60 -10.65 -8.99
C GLY A 31 -0.72 -10.37 -7.50
N TRP A 32 -0.21 -9.24 -7.02
CA TRP A 32 -0.34 -8.85 -5.62
C TRP A 32 -1.63 -8.05 -5.42
N GLU A 33 -2.41 -8.45 -4.42
CA GLU A 33 -3.60 -7.68 -4.05
C GLU A 33 -3.20 -6.29 -3.55
N VAL A 34 -4.01 -5.29 -3.91
CA VAL A 34 -3.84 -3.90 -3.50
C VAL A 34 -5.10 -3.43 -2.79
N THR A 35 -4.94 -2.59 -1.78
CA THR A 35 -6.04 -1.85 -1.14
C THR A 35 -5.66 -0.37 -0.98
N PRO A 36 -6.58 0.59 -1.16
CA PRO A 36 -6.25 2.00 -1.02
C PRO A 36 -6.07 2.34 0.45
N GLY A 37 -4.96 2.99 0.78
CA GLY A 37 -4.65 3.50 2.11
C GLY A 37 -5.23 4.89 2.37
N ALA A 38 -5.32 5.26 3.63
CA ALA A 38 -5.59 6.61 4.07
C ALA A 38 -4.59 7.59 3.43
N CYS A 39 -5.07 8.79 3.10
CA CYS A 39 -4.22 9.81 2.48
C CYS A 39 -3.48 10.58 3.58
N LEU A 40 -2.18 10.86 3.41
CA LEU A 40 -1.46 11.75 4.32
C LEU A 40 -2.00 13.18 4.16
N ALA A 41 -2.39 13.83 5.25
CA ALA A 41 -2.87 15.20 5.30
C ALA A 41 -2.15 15.94 6.43
N ARG A 42 -1.21 16.83 6.07
CA ARG A 42 -0.25 17.43 7.01
C ARG A 42 0.51 16.36 7.79
N SER A 43 0.29 16.25 9.10
CA SER A 43 0.96 15.31 10.00
C SER A 43 0.13 14.08 10.38
N ARG A 44 -1.03 13.86 9.75
CA ARG A 44 -1.93 12.73 10.05
C ARG A 44 -2.46 12.05 8.80
N PHE A 45 -2.83 10.79 8.93
CA PHE A 45 -3.54 10.08 7.86
C PHE A 45 -5.05 10.28 7.94
N VAL A 46 -5.71 10.34 6.78
CA VAL A 46 -7.15 10.58 6.65
C VAL A 46 -7.75 9.59 5.66
N CYS A 47 -8.58 8.67 6.15
CA CYS A 47 -9.33 7.72 5.30
C CYS A 47 -10.63 8.32 4.74
N GLY A 48 -11.20 9.37 5.36
CA GLY A 48 -12.48 9.97 4.96
C GLY A 48 -13.68 9.50 5.79
N ARG A 49 -13.49 8.55 6.71
CA ARG A 49 -14.50 8.22 7.73
C ARG A 49 -14.58 9.32 8.78
N ALA A 50 -15.80 9.71 9.14
CA ALA A 50 -16.03 10.66 10.23
C ALA A 50 -15.56 10.04 11.56
N GLY A 51 -14.87 10.82 12.39
CA GLY A 51 -14.43 10.38 13.72
C GLY A 51 -13.35 9.29 13.74
N CYS A 52 -12.68 9.00 12.62
CA CYS A 52 -11.61 7.98 12.61
C CYS A 52 -10.49 8.34 13.61
N PRO A 53 -10.22 7.50 14.62
CA PRO A 53 -9.22 7.77 15.67
C PRO A 53 -7.78 7.47 15.21
N THR A 54 -7.62 6.75 14.09
CA THR A 54 -6.31 6.29 13.63
C THR A 54 -5.49 7.43 13.05
N VAL A 55 -4.33 7.67 13.65
CA VAL A 55 -3.40 8.73 13.22
C VAL A 55 -2.40 8.22 12.17
N GLY A 56 -1.99 6.95 12.27
CA GLY A 56 -1.02 6.30 11.39
C GLY A 56 -1.60 5.81 10.06
N CYS A 57 -0.74 5.28 9.19
CA CYS A 57 -1.17 4.71 7.91
C CYS A 57 -2.09 3.51 8.13
N HIS A 58 -3.22 3.45 7.42
CA HIS A 58 -4.22 2.39 7.55
C HIS A 58 -5.05 2.26 6.27
N PRO A 59 -5.76 1.14 6.04
CA PRO A 59 -6.67 0.99 4.92
C PRO A 59 -7.79 2.04 4.92
N ALA A 60 -8.11 2.59 3.75
CA ALA A 60 -9.23 3.51 3.58
C ALA A 60 -10.57 2.78 3.41
N LEU A 61 -10.54 1.50 3.01
CA LEU A 61 -11.70 0.62 3.00
C LEU A 61 -11.90 0.02 4.39
N GLU A 62 -13.16 -0.17 4.80
CA GLU A 62 -13.50 -0.81 6.07
C GLU A 62 -13.28 -2.32 5.99
N GLU A 63 -13.99 -2.99 5.09
CA GLU A 63 -13.80 -4.41 4.75
C GLU A 63 -12.66 -4.59 3.74
N TRP A 64 -11.47 -4.08 4.08
CA TRP A 64 -10.35 -4.06 3.15
C TRP A 64 -9.84 -5.45 2.78
N GLN A 65 -9.99 -6.45 3.66
CA GLN A 65 -9.52 -7.82 3.45
C GLN A 65 -10.24 -8.52 2.30
N GLN A 66 -11.54 -8.27 2.14
CA GLN A 66 -12.37 -8.75 1.03
C GLN A 66 -12.39 -7.75 -0.13
N GLY A 67 -12.14 -6.47 0.18
CA GLY A 67 -12.13 -5.37 -0.80
C GLY A 67 -10.84 -5.24 -1.61
N ALA A 68 -9.72 -5.80 -1.13
CA ALA A 68 -8.44 -5.82 -1.82
C ALA A 68 -8.56 -6.54 -3.17
N SER A 69 -7.72 -6.16 -4.13
CA SER A 69 -7.84 -6.70 -5.49
C SER A 69 -6.52 -6.66 -6.25
N ALA A 70 -6.28 -7.71 -7.04
CA ALA A 70 -5.23 -7.74 -8.06
C ALA A 70 -5.75 -7.35 -9.47
N ASP A 71 -7.04 -7.01 -9.63
CA ASP A 71 -7.59 -6.51 -10.91
C ASP A 71 -7.08 -5.08 -11.18
N PRO A 72 -6.23 -4.87 -12.21
CA PRO A 72 -5.67 -3.55 -12.53
C PRO A 72 -6.74 -2.49 -12.80
N ALA A 73 -7.88 -2.87 -13.40
CA ALA A 73 -8.94 -1.94 -13.75
C ALA A 73 -9.63 -1.42 -12.49
N ARG A 74 -10.02 -2.33 -11.58
CA ARG A 74 -10.57 -1.98 -10.26
C ARG A 74 -9.58 -1.16 -9.44
N VAL A 75 -8.33 -1.60 -9.32
CA VAL A 75 -7.28 -0.89 -8.55
C VAL A 75 -7.09 0.53 -9.07
N ALA A 76 -7.05 0.72 -10.38
CA ALA A 76 -6.91 2.05 -10.99
C ALA A 76 -8.07 3.01 -10.67
N THR A 77 -9.25 2.51 -10.29
CA THR A 77 -10.40 3.36 -9.94
C THR A 77 -10.20 4.12 -8.63
N TRP A 78 -9.54 3.52 -7.63
CA TRP A 78 -9.38 4.15 -6.32
C TRP A 78 -8.56 5.45 -6.38
N TRP A 79 -7.53 5.50 -7.23
CA TRP A 79 -6.69 6.69 -7.41
C TRP A 79 -7.27 7.73 -8.37
N ARG A 80 -8.51 7.57 -8.86
CA ARG A 80 -9.17 8.61 -9.67
C ARG A 80 -9.58 9.83 -8.84
N SER A 81 -10.02 9.62 -7.60
CA SER A 81 -10.61 10.65 -6.76
C SER A 81 -9.68 11.18 -5.69
N ARG A 82 -8.79 10.35 -5.13
CA ARG A 82 -7.92 10.71 -4.02
C ARG A 82 -6.54 10.08 -4.16
N PRO A 83 -5.47 10.72 -3.68
CA PRO A 83 -4.14 10.15 -3.71
C PRO A 83 -3.91 9.22 -2.53
N HIS A 84 -4.58 8.07 -2.56
CA HIS A 84 -4.46 7.05 -1.52
C HIS A 84 -3.00 6.59 -1.36
N GLY A 85 -2.62 6.21 -0.14
CA GLY A 85 -1.42 5.39 0.04
C GLY A 85 -1.62 4.04 -0.66
N VAL A 86 -0.54 3.41 -1.14
CA VAL A 86 -0.60 2.07 -1.72
C VAL A 86 -0.34 1.06 -0.60
N LEU A 87 -1.34 0.25 -0.27
CA LEU A 87 -1.21 -0.81 0.73
C LEU A 87 -1.38 -2.17 0.06
N LEU A 88 -0.62 -3.14 0.54
CA LEU A 88 -0.56 -4.50 0.02
C LEU A 88 -0.80 -5.48 1.17
N PRO A 89 -1.81 -6.37 1.09
CA PRO A 89 -2.00 -7.43 2.07
C PRO A 89 -0.82 -8.41 2.04
N THR A 90 -0.12 -8.54 3.16
CA THR A 90 0.97 -9.52 3.37
C THR A 90 0.40 -10.84 3.92
N GLY A 91 1.21 -11.91 3.95
CA GLY A 91 0.76 -13.24 4.40
C GLY A 91 -0.15 -13.95 3.38
N ARG A 92 -0.20 -13.43 2.15
CA ARG A 92 -0.99 -13.97 1.04
C ARG A 92 -0.08 -14.27 -0.14
N ALA A 93 0.01 -13.35 -1.09
CA ALA A 93 0.85 -13.49 -2.27
C ALA A 93 2.35 -13.27 -1.98
N PHE A 94 2.67 -12.58 -0.88
CA PHE A 94 4.04 -12.32 -0.43
C PHE A 94 4.07 -12.00 1.07
N ASP A 95 5.27 -12.08 1.64
CA ASP A 95 5.58 -11.71 3.02
C ASP A 95 6.60 -10.57 3.06
N VAL A 96 6.62 -9.84 4.17
CA VAL A 96 7.54 -8.72 4.41
C VAL A 96 8.28 -8.94 5.71
N LEU A 97 9.60 -8.88 5.65
CA LEU A 97 10.46 -8.85 6.83
C LEU A 97 11.01 -7.43 6.98
N GLU A 98 10.64 -6.76 8.07
CA GLU A 98 11.24 -5.49 8.45
C GLU A 98 12.43 -5.73 9.37
N VAL A 99 13.60 -5.25 8.96
CA VAL A 99 14.85 -5.38 9.70
C VAL A 99 15.52 -4.03 9.82
N SER A 100 16.40 -3.87 10.82
CA SER A 100 17.20 -2.65 10.93
C SER A 100 18.07 -2.45 9.68
N ALA A 101 18.33 -1.19 9.32
CA ALA A 101 19.10 -0.87 8.14
C ALA A 101 20.53 -1.48 8.17
N HIS A 102 21.09 -1.69 9.36
CA HIS A 102 22.38 -2.36 9.53
C HIS A 102 22.30 -3.84 9.11
N LEU A 103 21.34 -4.59 9.66
CA LEU A 103 21.16 -6.01 9.34
C LEU A 103 20.72 -6.21 7.88
N GLY A 104 19.85 -5.35 7.36
CA GLY A 104 19.39 -5.42 5.97
C GLY A 104 20.52 -5.27 4.96
N ARG A 105 21.49 -4.37 5.22
CA ARG A 105 22.68 -4.22 4.35
C ARG A 105 23.52 -5.48 4.33
N GLN A 106 23.81 -6.07 5.49
CA GLN A 106 24.57 -7.31 5.58
C GLN A 106 23.87 -8.46 4.86
N ALA A 107 22.54 -8.58 5.01
CA ALA A 107 21.77 -9.62 4.34
C ALA A 107 21.80 -9.50 2.81
N LEU A 108 21.71 -8.27 2.27
CA LEU A 108 21.74 -8.03 0.82
C LEU A 108 23.06 -8.44 0.18
N ASP A 109 24.19 -8.17 0.85
CA ASP A 109 25.51 -8.58 0.36
C ASP A 109 25.62 -10.10 0.27
N THR A 110 25.08 -10.81 1.27
CA THR A 110 25.06 -12.29 1.29
C THR A 110 24.11 -12.85 0.23
N VAL A 111 22.87 -12.37 0.13
CA VAL A 111 21.85 -12.88 -0.83
C VAL A 111 22.33 -12.75 -2.27
N ARG A 112 23.01 -11.66 -2.62
CA ARG A 112 23.56 -11.46 -3.98
C ARG A 112 24.58 -12.53 -4.38
N THR A 113 25.25 -13.13 -3.40
CA THR A 113 26.26 -14.17 -3.60
C THR A 113 25.69 -15.59 -3.50
N HIS A 114 24.45 -15.74 -3.01
CA HIS A 114 23.78 -17.03 -2.97
C HIS A 114 23.18 -17.37 -4.35
N PRO A 115 23.47 -18.56 -4.92
CA PRO A 115 22.72 -19.03 -6.08
C PRO A 115 21.25 -19.14 -5.66
N ALA A 116 20.35 -18.54 -6.44
CA ALA A 116 18.92 -18.59 -6.16
C ALA A 116 18.48 -20.05 -6.13
N GLY A 117 18.30 -20.60 -4.93
CA GLY A 117 17.72 -21.92 -4.76
C GLY A 117 16.31 -21.94 -5.33
N GLU A 118 15.93 -23.06 -5.93
CA GLU A 118 14.55 -23.30 -6.36
C GLU A 118 13.61 -23.02 -5.19
N GLY A 119 12.71 -22.05 -5.37
CA GLY A 119 11.87 -21.54 -4.30
C GLY A 119 11.08 -22.66 -3.62
N CYS A 120 11.06 -22.66 -2.28
CA CYS A 120 10.15 -23.51 -1.53
C CYS A 120 8.71 -23.08 -1.84
N ALA A 121 8.05 -23.81 -2.75
CA ALA A 121 6.60 -23.77 -2.87
C ALA A 121 6.02 -24.18 -1.51
N GLY A 122 5.39 -23.22 -0.83
CA GLY A 122 4.80 -23.42 0.49
C GLY A 122 3.83 -24.60 0.46
N ARG A 123 4.09 -25.61 1.30
CA ARG A 123 3.12 -26.68 1.56
C ARG A 123 2.05 -26.09 2.46
N SER A 124 0.80 -26.16 2.00
CA SER A 124 -0.39 -25.85 2.80
C SER A 124 -0.44 -26.77 4.02
N TRP A 125 -0.62 -26.18 5.19
CA TRP A 125 -1.02 -26.87 6.42
C TRP A 125 -2.53 -27.10 6.42
#